data_AF-A0A559N500-F1
#
_entry.id   AF-A0A559N500-F1
#
_cell.length_a   1.000
_cell.length_b   1.000
_cell.length_c   1.000
_cell.angle_alpha   90.00
_cell.angle_beta   90.00
_cell.angle_gamma   90.00
#
_symmetry.space_group_name_H-M   'P 1'
#
loop_
_entity.id
_entity.type
_entity.pdbx_description
1 polymer ?
#
loop_
_entity_poly.entity_id
_entity_poly.type
_entity_poly.pdbx_seq_one_letter_code
_entity_poly.pdbx_strand_id
1 'polypeptide(L)'
;MASKSFYFQLVLRVVFITLSAVGLAYFGLQKNYIVSGAFFIALILLTVFLINYVNHTNRKIAYFFQSIKNEDFTLRFPEYENVKSLKELNRSLNMLNAMIHKIHVKNQVQEKYYQEILKHADIGILTINDKGHILFANPRVEHLLNYKPLNHIKQLQQVDTNLYNLFAKLEPFQRKLIELTNERERIQLTLKSTTVTLDNKNLLLVVVQDIQRELEEKEADSWEKLIRVLTHEIMNTIAPITSISESILNYYKKEDGLIPLEELTEKHIQNTSKGLAVVKEQGNNLMDFVQSYRSFLSIPAPDKSLVKAEQLIHKVFVLIDQENQNTNINFASNLTTENLAFFIDEKQITQVLLNLCKNAVQSIGEQENGNITVTAGITDEKEKFITVADNGPGIPPELIDEIFIPFFTTKNTGTGIGLSLSKQILRLHGGSLKLRSTPNQETVFTLLF
;
A
#
# COMPACT_ATOMS: atom_id res chain seq x y z
N MET A 1 -5.97 0.87 59.13
CA MET A 1 -6.44 1.13 60.52
C MET A 1 -7.74 0.39 60.87
N ALA A 2 -8.56 -0.05 59.90
CA ALA A 2 -9.77 -0.86 60.08
C ALA A 2 -9.57 -2.20 60.83
N SER A 3 -8.46 -2.90 60.55
CA SER A 3 -8.14 -4.20 61.17
C SER A 3 -7.99 -4.10 62.68
N LYS A 4 -7.49 -2.96 63.20
CA LYS A 4 -7.29 -2.76 64.65
C LYS A 4 -8.62 -2.72 65.41
N SER A 5 -9.67 -2.12 64.86
CA SER A 5 -10.99 -2.04 65.51
C SER A 5 -11.75 -3.37 65.45
N PHE A 6 -11.72 -4.07 64.31
CA PHE A 6 -12.28 -5.41 64.18
C PHE A 6 -11.56 -6.40 65.11
N TYR A 7 -10.23 -6.39 65.08
CA TYR A 7 -9.39 -7.23 65.93
C TYR A 7 -9.62 -6.92 67.41
N PHE A 8 -9.70 -5.65 67.80
CA PHE A 8 -10.00 -5.26 69.18
C PHE A 8 -11.37 -5.75 69.65
N GLN A 9 -12.43 -5.63 68.83
CA GLN A 9 -13.75 -6.15 69.19
C GLN A 9 -13.79 -7.68 69.26
N LEU A 10 -13.05 -8.36 68.39
CA LEU A 10 -12.92 -9.81 68.41
C LEU A 10 -12.17 -10.26 69.67
N VAL A 11 -11.04 -9.61 69.99
CA VAL A 11 -10.27 -9.84 71.22
C VAL A 11 -11.12 -9.57 72.46
N LEU A 12 -11.87 -8.46 72.51
CA LEU A 12 -12.77 -8.13 73.62
C LEU A 12 -13.81 -9.23 73.86
N ARG A 13 -14.44 -9.75 72.79
CA ARG A 13 -15.41 -10.85 72.89
C ARG A 13 -14.76 -12.15 73.34
N VAL A 14 -13.57 -12.47 72.84
CA VAL A 14 -12.78 -13.62 73.29
C VAL A 14 -12.42 -13.48 74.77
N VAL A 15 -12.05 -12.29 75.23
CA VAL A 15 -11.76 -12.00 76.64
C VAL A 15 -13.02 -12.18 77.52
N PHE A 16 -14.20 -11.76 77.06
CA PHE A 16 -15.44 -12.02 77.82
C PHE A 16 -15.80 -13.51 77.88
N ILE A 17 -15.54 -14.27 76.82
CA ILE A 17 -15.73 -15.72 76.81
C ILE A 17 -14.77 -16.39 77.78
N THR A 18 -13.49 -16.02 77.78
CA THR A 18 -12.50 -16.58 78.72
C THR A 18 -12.80 -16.21 80.16
N LEU A 19 -13.18 -14.96 80.44
CA LEU A 19 -13.62 -14.54 81.78
C LEU A 19 -14.87 -15.30 82.25
N SER A 20 -15.83 -15.54 81.35
CA SER A 20 -17.03 -16.33 81.68
C SER A 20 -16.71 -17.79 81.96
N ALA A 21 -15.75 -18.37 81.23
CA ALA A 21 -15.25 -19.72 81.45
C ALA A 21 -14.52 -19.86 82.80
N VAL A 22 -13.68 -18.88 83.13
CA VAL A 22 -12.98 -18.81 84.43
C VAL A 22 -13.98 -18.64 85.57
N GLY A 23 -14.98 -17.76 85.41
CA GLY A 23 -16.06 -17.56 86.38
C GLY A 23 -16.87 -18.84 86.62
N LEU A 24 -17.24 -19.54 85.54
CA LEU A 24 -17.92 -20.84 85.62
C LEU A 24 -17.14 -21.86 86.46
N ALA A 25 -15.82 -21.99 86.18
CA ALA A 25 -14.94 -22.91 86.89
C ALA A 25 -14.78 -22.53 88.37
N TYR A 26 -14.56 -21.24 88.66
CA TYR A 26 -14.38 -20.74 90.02
C TYR A 26 -15.62 -20.94 90.90
N PHE A 27 -16.80 -20.54 90.42
CA PHE A 27 -18.05 -20.71 91.17
C PHE A 27 -18.54 -22.16 91.25
N GLY A 28 -18.17 -22.99 90.26
CA GLY A 28 -18.39 -24.44 90.32
C GLY A 28 -17.61 -25.09 91.46
N LEU A 29 -16.34 -24.70 91.67
CA LEU A 29 -15.51 -25.20 92.76
C LEU A 29 -16.02 -24.76 94.15
N GLN A 30 -16.65 -23.58 94.25
CA GLN A 30 -17.28 -23.10 95.49
C GLN A 30 -18.65 -23.75 95.80
N LYS A 31 -19.09 -24.75 95.01
CA LYS A 31 -20.40 -25.42 95.12
C LYS A 31 -21.61 -24.48 94.97
N ASN A 32 -21.43 -23.30 94.35
CA ASN A 32 -22.51 -22.35 94.11
C ASN A 32 -23.10 -22.55 92.71
N TYR A 33 -23.91 -23.60 92.56
CA TYR A 33 -24.39 -24.08 91.26
C TYR A 33 -25.27 -23.08 90.50
N ILE A 34 -26.01 -22.22 91.20
CA ILE A 34 -26.88 -21.21 90.57
C ILE A 34 -26.05 -20.19 89.80
N VAL A 35 -24.97 -19.69 90.41
CA VAL A 35 -24.06 -18.70 89.80
C VAL A 35 -23.26 -19.34 88.66
N SER A 36 -22.78 -20.56 88.86
CA SER A 36 -22.07 -21.31 87.81
C SER A 36 -22.96 -21.55 86.57
N GLY A 37 -24.25 -21.85 86.77
CA GLY A 37 -25.23 -21.99 85.69
C GLY A 37 -25.44 -20.70 84.88
N ALA A 38 -25.45 -19.54 85.54
CA ALA A 38 -25.54 -18.25 84.85
C ALA A 38 -24.31 -17.98 83.95
N PHE A 39 -23.10 -18.29 84.43
CA PHE A 39 -21.88 -18.19 83.63
C PHE A 39 -21.87 -19.18 82.44
N PHE A 40 -22.47 -20.35 82.59
CA PHE A 40 -22.61 -21.33 81.50
C PHE A 40 -23.48 -20.78 80.37
N ILE A 41 -24.65 -20.24 80.71
CA ILE A 41 -25.57 -19.63 79.75
C ILE A 41 -24.91 -18.43 79.07
N ALA A 42 -24.22 -17.58 79.84
CA ALA A 42 -23.47 -16.44 79.30
C ALA A 42 -22.39 -16.86 78.30
N LEU A 43 -21.65 -17.93 78.60
CA LEU A 43 -20.61 -18.46 77.70
C LEU A 43 -21.19 -18.95 76.37
N ILE A 44 -22.33 -19.67 76.40
CA ILE A 44 -23.02 -20.12 75.20
C ILE A 44 -23.49 -18.92 74.37
N LEU A 45 -24.16 -17.94 75.00
CA LEU A 45 -24.66 -16.75 74.32
C LEU A 45 -23.53 -15.94 73.66
N LEU A 46 -22.42 -15.73 74.37
CA LEU A 46 -21.26 -15.01 73.85
C LEU A 46 -20.61 -15.74 72.66
N THR A 47 -20.54 -17.08 72.72
CA THR A 47 -20.00 -17.90 71.63
C THR A 47 -20.89 -17.84 70.39
N VAL A 48 -22.21 -17.98 70.55
CA VAL A 48 -23.18 -17.86 69.45
C VAL A 48 -23.11 -16.47 68.82
N PHE A 49 -23.01 -15.42 69.63
CA PHE A 49 -22.90 -14.05 69.14
C PHE A 49 -21.60 -13.79 68.36
N LEU A 50 -20.48 -14.40 68.76
CA LEU A 50 -19.22 -14.33 68.05
C LEU A 50 -19.31 -15.04 66.68
N ILE A 51 -19.85 -16.26 66.65
CA ILE A 51 -20.03 -17.03 65.42
C ILE A 51 -20.92 -16.28 64.44
N ASN A 52 -22.06 -15.75 64.90
CA ASN A 52 -22.99 -15.00 64.06
C ASN A 52 -22.33 -13.74 63.47
N TYR A 53 -21.52 -13.04 64.26
CA TYR A 53 -20.81 -11.85 63.80
C TYR A 53 -19.82 -12.15 62.68
N VAL A 54 -18.99 -13.20 62.83
CA VAL A 54 -18.01 -13.61 61.81
C VAL A 54 -18.71 -14.13 60.55
N ASN A 55 -19.73 -14.97 60.72
CA ASN A 55 -20.47 -15.54 59.59
C ASN A 55 -21.23 -14.48 58.79
N HIS A 56 -21.76 -13.44 59.44
CA HIS A 56 -22.42 -12.34 58.73
C HIS A 56 -21.45 -11.58 57.82
N THR A 57 -20.24 -11.29 58.29
CA THR A 57 -19.20 -10.64 57.47
C THR A 57 -18.74 -11.54 56.31
N ASN A 58 -18.48 -12.83 56.58
CA ASN A 58 -18.07 -13.78 55.54
C ASN A 58 -19.13 -13.96 54.46
N ARG A 59 -20.42 -14.00 54.83
CA ARG A 59 -21.52 -14.03 53.87
C ARG A 59 -21.54 -12.80 52.96
N LYS A 60 -21.36 -11.58 53.49
CA LYS A 60 -21.33 -10.35 52.66
C LYS A 60 -20.18 -10.39 51.64
N ILE A 61 -19.00 -10.84 52.05
CA ILE A 61 -17.84 -11.02 51.17
C ILE A 61 -18.14 -12.09 50.10
N ALA A 62 -18.74 -13.22 50.49
CA ALA A 62 -19.13 -14.26 49.54
C ALA A 62 -20.16 -13.75 48.52
N TYR A 63 -21.17 -12.99 48.97
CA TYR A 63 -22.16 -12.36 48.07
C TYR A 63 -21.52 -11.37 47.11
N PHE A 64 -20.53 -10.59 47.57
CA PHE A 64 -19.76 -9.70 46.71
C PHE A 64 -19.00 -10.45 45.61
N PHE A 65 -18.28 -11.51 45.97
CA PHE A 65 -17.56 -12.31 44.97
C PHE A 65 -18.51 -13.03 44.02
N GLN A 66 -19.68 -13.45 44.50
CA GLN A 66 -20.72 -14.03 43.67
C GLN A 66 -21.31 -13.00 42.69
N SER A 67 -21.52 -11.75 43.13
CA SER A 67 -22.01 -10.69 42.23
C SER A 67 -20.96 -10.35 41.17
N ILE A 68 -19.67 -10.31 41.51
CA ILE A 68 -18.58 -10.15 40.54
C ILE A 68 -18.56 -11.30 39.53
N LYS A 69 -18.67 -12.55 39.99
CA LYS A 69 -18.71 -13.73 39.10
C LYS A 69 -19.89 -13.69 38.13
N ASN A 70 -21.01 -13.12 38.56
CA ASN A 70 -22.23 -12.99 37.77
C ASN A 70 -22.31 -11.65 37.01
N GLU A 71 -21.23 -10.86 37.00
CA GLU A 71 -21.17 -9.53 36.36
C GLU A 71 -22.26 -8.53 36.83
N ASP A 72 -22.81 -8.73 38.03
CA ASP A 72 -23.79 -7.82 38.63
C ASP A 72 -23.09 -6.73 39.44
N PHE A 73 -22.82 -5.60 38.78
CA PHE A 73 -22.15 -4.44 39.39
C PHE A 73 -23.10 -3.41 40.02
N THR A 74 -24.40 -3.70 40.04
CA THR A 74 -25.41 -2.78 40.61
C THR A 74 -25.52 -2.90 42.13
N LEU A 75 -24.95 -3.97 42.70
CA LEU A 75 -25.02 -4.30 44.12
C LEU A 75 -24.31 -3.26 44.99
N ARG A 76 -25.01 -2.77 46.01
CA ARG A 76 -24.50 -1.82 47.00
C ARG A 76 -24.69 -2.34 48.42
N PHE A 77 -23.66 -2.20 49.24
CA PHE A 77 -23.72 -2.52 50.67
C PHE A 77 -24.09 -1.27 51.48
N PRO A 78 -24.94 -1.40 52.51
CA PRO A 78 -25.40 -0.27 53.31
C PRO A 78 -24.24 0.35 54.11
N GLU A 79 -24.11 1.68 54.09
CA GLU A 79 -23.03 2.42 54.78
C GLU A 79 -23.45 2.98 56.16
N TYR A 80 -24.63 2.59 56.65
CA TYR A 80 -25.22 3.02 57.92
C TYR A 80 -25.05 1.99 59.05
N GLU A 81 -23.95 1.25 59.07
CA GLU A 81 -23.66 0.24 60.10
C GLU A 81 -23.09 0.88 61.38
N ASN A 82 -23.59 0.45 62.55
CA ASN A 82 -23.15 0.92 63.87
C ASN A 82 -21.67 0.60 64.17
N VAL A 83 -21.11 -0.39 63.47
CA VAL A 83 -19.73 -0.82 63.63
C VAL A 83 -18.84 -0.14 62.58
N LYS A 84 -17.92 0.70 63.04
CA LYS A 84 -16.99 1.46 62.17
C LYS A 84 -16.21 0.58 61.18
N SER A 85 -15.76 -0.60 61.60
CA SER A 85 -15.04 -1.54 60.71
C SER A 85 -15.93 -2.13 59.61
N LEU A 86 -17.21 -2.40 59.88
CA LEU A 86 -18.18 -2.85 58.87
C LEU A 86 -18.53 -1.72 57.90
N LYS A 87 -18.65 -0.49 58.40
CA LYS A 87 -18.87 0.70 57.56
C LYS A 87 -17.71 0.94 56.60
N GLU A 88 -16.46 0.85 57.08
CA GLU A 88 -15.26 0.97 56.24
C GLU A 88 -15.19 -0.16 55.19
N LEU A 89 -15.50 -1.41 55.56
CA LEU A 89 -15.56 -2.53 54.63
C LEU A 89 -16.61 -2.32 53.53
N ASN A 90 -17.84 -1.99 53.90
CA ASN A 90 -18.92 -1.76 52.93
C ASN A 90 -18.57 -0.61 51.97
N ARG A 91 -17.97 0.48 52.48
CA ARG A 91 -17.48 1.58 51.64
C ARG A 91 -16.38 1.13 50.67
N SER A 92 -15.44 0.31 51.12
CA SER A 92 -14.40 -0.27 50.25
C SER A 92 -15.00 -1.19 49.18
N LEU A 93 -15.97 -2.04 49.52
CA LEU A 93 -16.65 -2.91 48.56
C LEU A 93 -17.45 -2.10 47.53
N ASN A 94 -18.18 -1.06 47.96
CA ASN A 94 -18.90 -0.16 47.07
C ASN A 94 -17.96 0.58 46.11
N MET A 95 -16.83 1.09 46.63
CA MET A 95 -15.82 1.75 45.81
C MET A 95 -15.22 0.79 44.77
N LEU A 96 -14.97 -0.46 45.14
CA LEU A 96 -14.43 -1.47 44.24
C LEU A 96 -15.45 -1.84 43.15
N ASN A 97 -16.73 -2.03 43.50
CA ASN A 97 -17.81 -2.25 42.53
C ASN A 97 -17.91 -1.09 41.52
N ALA A 98 -17.90 0.16 42.01
CA ALA A 98 -17.95 1.32 41.13
C ALA A 98 -16.73 1.40 40.19
N MET A 99 -15.55 1.03 40.67
CA MET A 99 -14.33 0.98 39.87
C MET A 99 -14.40 -0.10 38.79
N ILE A 100 -14.81 -1.33 39.13
CA ILE A 100 -14.96 -2.42 38.15
C ILE A 100 -16.01 -2.05 37.10
N HIS A 101 -17.18 -1.57 37.53
CA HIS A 101 -18.23 -1.11 36.62
C HIS A 101 -17.69 -0.05 35.63
N LYS A 102 -16.96 0.93 36.13
CA LYS A 102 -16.36 1.98 35.30
C LYS A 102 -15.35 1.41 34.30
N ILE A 103 -14.52 0.44 34.70
CA ILE A 103 -13.57 -0.23 33.80
C ILE A 103 -14.31 -1.02 32.73
N HIS A 104 -15.35 -1.77 33.10
CA HIS A 104 -16.15 -2.57 32.16
C HIS A 104 -16.84 -1.69 31.12
N VAL A 105 -17.55 -0.64 31.56
CA VAL A 105 -18.19 0.33 30.65
C VAL A 105 -17.13 1.00 29.76
N LYS A 106 -15.97 1.37 30.31
CA LYS A 106 -14.88 1.95 29.51
C LYS A 106 -14.38 0.98 28.43
N ASN A 107 -14.19 -0.29 28.76
CA ASN A 107 -13.76 -1.31 27.80
C ASN A 107 -14.82 -1.52 26.70
N GLN A 108 -16.09 -1.63 27.05
CA GLN A 108 -17.19 -1.75 26.08
C GLN A 108 -17.27 -0.54 25.14
N VAL A 109 -17.13 0.67 25.69
CA VAL A 109 -17.08 1.91 24.88
C VAL A 109 -15.87 1.90 23.96
N GLN A 110 -14.71 1.45 24.45
CA GLN A 110 -13.49 1.35 23.66
C GLN A 110 -13.60 0.32 22.53
N GLU A 111 -14.19 -0.85 22.79
CA GLU A 111 -14.47 -1.86 21.77
C GLU A 111 -15.41 -1.32 20.69
N LYS A 112 -16.51 -0.68 21.09
CA LYS A 112 -17.46 -0.05 20.15
C LYS A 112 -16.79 1.05 19.33
N TYR A 113 -15.93 1.85 19.95
CA TYR A 113 -15.15 2.88 19.26
C TYR A 113 -14.25 2.28 18.16
N TYR A 114 -13.53 1.19 18.45
CA TYR A 114 -12.72 0.50 17.43
C TYR A 114 -13.59 -0.12 16.32
N GLN A 115 -14.75 -0.69 16.65
CA GLN A 115 -15.68 -1.22 15.63
C GLN A 115 -16.18 -0.12 14.68
N GLU A 116 -16.53 1.06 15.19
CA GLU A 116 -16.96 2.19 14.37
C GLU A 116 -15.84 2.73 13.48
N ILE A 117 -14.60 2.82 13.99
CA ILE A 117 -13.43 3.17 13.15
C ILE A 117 -13.28 2.17 12.00
N LEU A 118 -13.31 0.86 12.30
CA LEU A 118 -13.14 -0.18 11.29
C LEU A 118 -14.28 -0.21 10.27
N LYS A 119 -15.48 0.22 10.66
CA LYS A 119 -16.66 0.29 9.80
C LYS A 119 -16.62 1.46 8.82
N HIS A 120 -16.09 2.60 9.26
CA HIS A 120 -15.96 3.82 8.46
C HIS A 120 -14.64 3.92 7.69
N ALA A 121 -13.69 3.01 7.91
CA ALA A 121 -12.46 2.96 7.15
C ALA A 121 -12.75 2.63 5.67
N ASP A 122 -12.16 3.40 4.76
CA ASP A 122 -12.27 3.17 3.31
C ASP A 122 -11.51 1.92 2.82
N ILE A 123 -10.71 1.32 3.72
CA ILE A 123 -10.00 0.06 3.50
C ILE A 123 -10.84 -1.14 3.94
N GLY A 124 -10.86 -2.17 3.11
CA GLY A 124 -11.36 -3.49 3.48
C GLY A 124 -10.34 -4.21 4.38
N ILE A 125 -10.80 -4.77 5.49
CA ILE A 125 -9.96 -5.53 6.41
C ILE A 125 -10.63 -6.87 6.68
N LEU A 126 -9.90 -7.96 6.48
CA LEU A 126 -10.32 -9.29 6.91
C LEU A 126 -9.19 -10.08 7.55
N THR A 127 -9.54 -11.04 8.40
CA THR A 127 -8.59 -11.98 9.00
C THR A 127 -8.98 -13.41 8.68
N ILE A 128 -8.02 -14.22 8.25
CA ILE A 128 -8.20 -15.60 7.80
C ILE A 128 -7.37 -16.52 8.69
N ASN A 129 -7.93 -17.67 9.09
CA ASN A 129 -7.14 -18.72 9.73
C ASN A 129 -6.48 -19.65 8.70
N ASP A 130 -5.66 -20.57 9.18
CA ASP A 130 -5.00 -21.65 8.42
C ASP A 130 -5.97 -22.52 7.57
N LYS A 131 -7.23 -22.64 8.00
CA LYS A 131 -8.27 -23.40 7.29
C LYS A 131 -9.07 -22.57 6.27
N GLY A 132 -8.79 -21.27 6.14
CA GLY A 132 -9.51 -20.38 5.22
C GLY A 132 -10.83 -19.79 5.77
N HIS A 133 -11.12 -19.95 7.07
CA HIS A 133 -12.23 -19.29 7.73
C HIS A 133 -11.89 -17.85 8.02
N ILE A 134 -12.86 -16.97 7.79
CA ILE A 134 -12.74 -15.54 8.02
C ILE A 134 -13.32 -15.24 9.40
N LEU A 135 -12.47 -14.79 10.32
CA LEU A 135 -12.86 -14.52 11.71
C LEU A 135 -13.40 -13.10 11.88
N PHE A 136 -12.93 -12.20 11.03
CA PHE A 136 -13.36 -10.81 10.99
C PHE A 136 -13.32 -10.33 9.55
N ALA A 137 -14.35 -9.62 9.13
CA ALA A 137 -14.43 -8.87 7.89
C ALA A 137 -15.19 -7.58 8.19
N ASN A 138 -14.61 -6.42 7.87
CA ASN A 138 -15.35 -5.17 8.01
C ASN A 138 -16.36 -4.99 6.86
N PRO A 139 -17.40 -4.16 7.01
CA PRO A 139 -18.40 -3.97 5.95
C PRO A 139 -17.80 -3.46 4.63
N ARG A 140 -16.67 -2.75 4.69
CA ARG A 140 -15.98 -2.27 3.49
C ARG A 140 -15.46 -3.41 2.63
N VAL A 141 -14.84 -4.46 3.20
CA VAL A 141 -14.35 -5.59 2.40
C VAL A 141 -15.47 -6.43 1.82
N GLU A 142 -16.60 -6.58 2.53
CA GLU A 142 -17.80 -7.23 2.00
C GLU A 142 -18.34 -6.50 0.77
N HIS A 143 -18.33 -5.17 0.81
CA HIS A 143 -18.74 -4.34 -0.32
C HIS A 143 -17.74 -4.40 -1.49
N LEU A 144 -16.43 -4.29 -1.21
CA LEU A 144 -15.38 -4.34 -2.24
C LEU A 144 -15.32 -5.69 -2.95
N LEU A 145 -15.54 -6.79 -2.24
CA LEU A 145 -15.57 -8.15 -2.80
C LEU A 145 -16.97 -8.58 -3.28
N ASN A 146 -17.97 -7.68 -3.19
CA ASN A 146 -19.36 -7.91 -3.58
C ASN A 146 -19.98 -9.20 -2.99
N TYR A 147 -19.70 -9.48 -1.70
CA TYR A 147 -20.19 -10.69 -1.05
C TYR A 147 -20.45 -10.47 0.45
N LYS A 148 -21.64 -10.87 0.91
CA LYS A 148 -22.06 -10.75 2.32
C LYS A 148 -23.02 -11.88 2.73
N PRO A 149 -22.85 -12.49 3.92
CA PRO A 149 -21.72 -12.36 4.86
C PRO A 149 -20.50 -13.17 4.41
N LEU A 150 -19.31 -12.66 4.70
CA LEU A 150 -18.04 -13.27 4.31
C LEU A 150 -17.42 -14.07 5.47
N ASN A 151 -17.72 -15.38 5.53
CA ASN A 151 -17.32 -16.28 6.62
C ASN A 151 -16.19 -17.25 6.22
N HIS A 152 -15.99 -17.50 4.93
CA HIS A 152 -14.95 -18.40 4.42
C HIS A 152 -14.50 -17.97 3.02
N ILE A 153 -13.19 -18.05 2.75
CA ILE A 153 -12.61 -17.73 1.43
C ILE A 153 -13.25 -18.49 0.26
N LYS A 154 -13.80 -19.70 0.46
CA LYS A 154 -14.44 -20.49 -0.60
C LYS A 154 -15.65 -19.78 -1.22
N GLN A 155 -16.28 -18.88 -0.47
CA GLN A 155 -17.40 -18.08 -0.96
C GLN A 155 -16.97 -17.13 -2.10
N LEU A 156 -15.70 -16.71 -2.13
CA LEU A 156 -15.16 -15.85 -3.19
C LEU A 156 -15.17 -16.53 -4.57
N GLN A 157 -15.25 -17.87 -4.62
CA GLN A 157 -15.38 -18.60 -5.88
C GLN A 157 -16.67 -18.26 -6.63
N GLN A 158 -17.72 -17.83 -5.92
CA GLN A 158 -18.99 -17.37 -6.52
C GLN A 158 -18.88 -15.99 -7.15
N VAL A 159 -17.90 -15.19 -6.73
CA VAL A 159 -17.63 -13.86 -7.28
C VAL A 159 -16.68 -13.98 -8.47
N ASP A 160 -15.54 -14.61 -8.24
CA ASP A 160 -14.55 -14.89 -9.28
C ASP A 160 -13.66 -16.08 -8.85
N THR A 161 -13.49 -17.04 -9.74
CA THR A 161 -12.62 -18.20 -9.52
C THR A 161 -11.15 -17.78 -9.34
N ASN A 162 -10.69 -16.75 -10.04
CA ASN A 162 -9.34 -16.21 -9.90
C ASN A 162 -9.14 -15.56 -8.53
N LEU A 163 -10.15 -14.86 -8.02
CA LEU A 163 -10.13 -14.26 -6.69
C LEU A 163 -10.00 -15.34 -5.60
N TYR A 164 -10.76 -16.43 -5.68
CA TYR A 164 -10.58 -17.56 -4.75
C TYR A 164 -9.17 -18.13 -4.80
N ASN A 165 -8.64 -18.42 -5.99
CA ASN A 165 -7.30 -18.99 -6.15
C ASN A 165 -6.21 -18.06 -5.60
N LEU A 166 -6.41 -16.75 -5.71
CA LEU A 166 -5.52 -15.75 -5.17
C LEU A 166 -5.49 -15.78 -3.64
N PHE A 167 -6.67 -15.73 -3.00
CA PHE A 167 -6.80 -15.80 -1.55
C PHE A 167 -6.32 -17.15 -0.97
N ALA A 168 -6.50 -18.24 -1.72
CA ALA A 168 -6.02 -19.56 -1.32
C ALA A 168 -4.48 -19.70 -1.38
N LYS A 169 -3.82 -18.94 -2.26
CA LYS A 169 -2.35 -18.91 -2.43
C LYS A 169 -1.71 -17.65 -1.85
N LEU A 170 -2.41 -16.95 -0.96
CA LEU A 170 -1.92 -15.70 -0.39
C LEU A 170 -0.96 -16.02 0.75
N GLU A 171 0.31 -15.64 0.59
CA GLU A 171 1.32 -15.80 1.65
C GLU A 171 1.54 -14.50 2.42
N PRO A 172 2.03 -14.55 3.66
CA PRO A 172 2.36 -13.36 4.43
C PRO A 172 3.29 -12.39 3.68
N PHE A 173 3.11 -11.09 3.93
CA PHE A 173 3.93 -10.00 3.37
C PHE A 173 3.85 -9.84 1.85
N GLN A 174 2.86 -10.47 1.19
CA GLN A 174 2.62 -10.27 -0.23
C GLN A 174 1.74 -9.05 -0.48
N ARG A 175 2.07 -8.31 -1.55
CA ARG A 175 1.23 -7.28 -2.16
C ARG A 175 0.84 -7.74 -3.57
N LYS A 176 -0.46 -7.74 -3.89
CA LYS A 176 -0.96 -8.10 -5.22
C LYS A 176 -1.98 -7.07 -5.69
N LEU A 177 -1.93 -6.74 -6.98
CA LEU A 177 -2.95 -5.94 -7.65
C LEU A 177 -3.95 -6.88 -8.31
N ILE A 178 -5.24 -6.60 -8.17
CA ILE A 178 -6.30 -7.32 -8.85
C ILE A 178 -7.26 -6.35 -9.53
N GLU A 179 -7.81 -6.80 -10.64
CA GLU A 179 -8.91 -6.13 -11.32
C GLU A 179 -10.16 -7.00 -11.12
N LEU A 180 -11.20 -6.44 -10.50
CA LEU A 180 -12.50 -7.07 -10.40
C LEU A 180 -13.44 -6.37 -11.38
N THR A 181 -14.07 -7.16 -12.26
CA THR A 181 -15.12 -6.64 -13.15
C THR A 181 -16.46 -7.02 -12.56
N ASN A 182 -17.22 -6.02 -12.11
CA ASN A 182 -18.63 -6.20 -11.77
C ASN A 182 -19.49 -5.87 -13.01
N GLU A 183 -20.79 -6.21 -13.01
CA GLU A 183 -21.67 -6.03 -14.19
C GLU A 183 -21.74 -4.59 -14.75
N ARG A 184 -21.26 -3.59 -14.00
CA ARG A 184 -21.30 -2.18 -14.38
C ARG A 184 -19.96 -1.44 -14.28
N GLU A 185 -18.98 -1.95 -13.53
CA GLU A 185 -17.75 -1.21 -13.20
C GLU A 185 -16.54 -2.15 -13.07
N ARG A 186 -15.37 -1.66 -13.50
CA ARG A 186 -14.08 -2.30 -13.24
C ARG A 186 -13.44 -1.60 -12.06
N ILE A 187 -13.07 -2.37 -11.03
CA ILE A 187 -12.47 -1.85 -9.81
C ILE A 187 -11.08 -2.45 -9.68
N GLN A 188 -10.08 -1.60 -9.49
CA GLN A 188 -8.72 -2.03 -9.19
C GLN A 188 -8.47 -2.05 -7.68
N LEU A 189 -8.17 -3.24 -7.15
CA LEU A 189 -7.90 -3.43 -5.74
C LEU A 189 -6.43 -3.82 -5.51
N THR A 190 -5.83 -3.26 -4.48
CA THR A 190 -4.57 -3.74 -3.91
C THR A 190 -4.87 -4.62 -2.70
N LEU A 191 -4.37 -5.85 -2.73
CA LEU A 191 -4.34 -6.76 -1.59
C LEU A 191 -2.97 -6.69 -0.92
N LYS A 192 -2.93 -6.45 0.38
CA LYS A 192 -1.74 -6.56 1.22
C LYS A 192 -2.00 -7.54 2.34
N SER A 193 -1.07 -8.46 2.56
CA SER A 193 -1.22 -9.49 3.59
C SER A 193 -0.10 -9.45 4.61
N THR A 194 -0.44 -9.72 5.87
CA THR A 194 0.52 -9.78 6.99
C THR A 194 0.02 -10.79 8.02
N THR A 195 0.91 -11.36 8.81
CA THR A 195 0.52 -12.24 9.91
C THR A 195 0.24 -11.44 11.17
N VAL A 196 -0.81 -11.83 11.90
CA VAL A 196 -1.12 -11.34 13.24
C VAL A 196 -1.34 -12.53 14.17
N THR A 197 -0.82 -12.46 15.39
CA THR A 197 -1.02 -13.50 16.39
C THR A 197 -2.09 -13.05 17.38
N LEU A 198 -3.18 -13.82 17.48
CA LEU A 198 -4.26 -13.59 18.44
C LEU A 198 -4.48 -14.89 19.22
N ASP A 199 -4.44 -14.84 20.55
CA ASP A 199 -4.61 -16.00 21.44
C ASP A 199 -3.76 -17.23 21.05
N ASN A 200 -2.47 -17.01 20.77
CA ASN A 200 -1.51 -18.01 20.27
C ASN A 200 -1.88 -18.68 18.93
N LYS A 201 -2.83 -18.11 18.17
CA LYS A 201 -3.14 -18.54 16.79
C LYS A 201 -2.60 -17.53 15.80
N ASN A 202 -1.92 -18.02 14.77
CA ASN A 202 -1.48 -17.20 13.65
C ASN A 202 -2.65 -17.02 12.69
N LEU A 203 -3.00 -15.77 12.44
CA LEU A 203 -4.03 -15.34 11.50
C LEU A 203 -3.37 -14.53 10.39
N LEU A 204 -3.90 -14.67 9.18
CA LEU A 204 -3.51 -13.85 8.04
C LEU A 204 -4.45 -12.63 7.98
N LEU A 205 -3.92 -11.45 8.28
CA LEU A 205 -4.59 -10.17 8.08
C LEU A 205 -4.43 -9.76 6.62
N VAL A 206 -5.54 -9.59 5.92
CA VAL A 206 -5.57 -9.10 4.54
C VAL A 206 -6.26 -7.74 4.52
N VAL A 207 -5.54 -6.75 3.99
CA VAL A 207 -6.04 -5.41 3.74
C VAL A 207 -6.31 -5.29 2.24
N VAL A 208 -7.52 -4.87 1.91
CA VAL A 208 -8.02 -4.67 0.55
C VAL A 208 -8.26 -3.18 0.37
N GLN A 209 -7.57 -2.55 -0.56
CA GLN A 209 -7.71 -1.12 -0.82
C GLN A 209 -8.12 -0.90 -2.27
N ASP A 210 -9.17 -0.12 -2.47
CA ASP A 210 -9.54 0.40 -3.79
C ASP A 210 -8.59 1.55 -4.15
N ILE A 211 -7.98 1.47 -5.33
CA ILE A 211 -7.05 2.48 -5.84
C ILE A 211 -7.53 3.06 -7.18
N GLN A 212 -8.78 2.78 -7.58
CA GLN A 212 -9.31 3.17 -8.88
C GLN A 212 -9.27 4.69 -9.05
N ARG A 213 -9.70 5.45 -8.04
CA ARG A 213 -9.76 6.90 -8.09
C ARG A 213 -8.38 7.54 -8.22
N GLU A 214 -7.40 7.06 -7.46
CA GLU A 214 -6.02 7.53 -7.52
C GLU A 214 -5.38 7.22 -8.87
N LEU A 215 -5.73 6.07 -9.47
CA LEU A 215 -5.29 5.72 -10.80
C LEU A 215 -5.93 6.62 -11.86
N GLU A 216 -7.25 6.83 -11.81
CA GLU A 216 -7.97 7.71 -12.72
C GLU A 216 -7.44 9.15 -12.67
N GLU A 217 -7.12 9.66 -11.48
CA GLU A 217 -6.51 10.98 -11.32
C GLU A 217 -5.11 11.05 -11.95
N LYS A 218 -4.29 10.01 -11.76
CA LYS A 218 -2.96 9.90 -12.38
C LYS A 218 -3.03 9.74 -13.89
N GLU A 219 -4.01 8.99 -14.40
CA GLU A 219 -4.29 8.85 -15.81
C GLU A 219 -4.75 10.19 -16.40
N ALA A 220 -5.67 10.90 -15.74
CA ALA A 220 -6.14 12.21 -16.18
C ALA A 220 -5.02 13.26 -16.23
N ASP A 221 -4.16 13.35 -15.21
CA ASP A 221 -2.98 14.23 -15.22
C ASP A 221 -2.02 13.87 -16.37
N SER A 222 -1.80 12.57 -16.58
CA SER A 222 -0.98 12.10 -17.71
C SER A 222 -1.61 12.45 -19.05
N TRP A 223 -2.93 12.32 -19.20
CA TRP A 223 -3.67 12.70 -20.40
C TRP A 223 -3.62 14.20 -20.65
N GLU A 224 -3.77 15.03 -19.62
CA GLU A 224 -3.69 16.48 -19.75
C GLU A 224 -2.29 16.91 -20.22
N LYS A 225 -1.25 16.34 -19.63
CA LYS A 225 0.15 16.55 -20.06
C LYS A 225 0.34 16.16 -21.52
N LEU A 226 -0.17 15.00 -21.93
CA LEU A 226 -0.10 14.57 -23.33
C LEU A 226 -0.82 15.52 -24.27
N ILE A 227 -2.06 15.92 -23.96
CA ILE A 227 -2.83 16.87 -24.79
C ILE A 227 -2.09 18.19 -24.93
N ARG A 228 -1.47 18.69 -23.85
CA ARG A 228 -0.69 19.93 -23.87
C ARG A 228 0.50 19.83 -24.82
N VAL A 229 1.27 18.75 -24.73
CA VAL A 229 2.42 18.53 -25.62
C VAL A 229 1.97 18.34 -27.06
N LEU A 230 0.92 17.53 -27.30
CA LEU A 230 0.34 17.35 -28.63
C LEU A 230 -0.09 18.69 -29.26
N THR A 231 -0.77 19.53 -28.49
CA THR A 231 -1.24 20.84 -28.96
C THR A 231 -0.07 21.75 -29.30
N HIS A 232 0.97 21.76 -28.46
CA HIS A 232 2.17 22.55 -28.68
C HIS A 232 2.90 22.12 -29.95
N GLU A 233 3.13 20.82 -30.14
CA GLU A 233 3.83 20.29 -31.31
C GLU A 233 3.04 20.48 -32.62
N ILE A 234 1.72 20.29 -32.59
CA ILE A 234 0.85 20.55 -33.74
C ILE A 234 0.87 22.04 -34.10
N MET A 235 0.70 22.94 -33.11
CA MET A 235 0.67 24.38 -33.36
C MET A 235 2.03 24.90 -33.84
N ASN A 236 3.13 24.40 -33.29
CA ASN A 236 4.49 24.77 -33.71
C ASN A 236 4.78 24.39 -35.15
N THR A 237 4.18 23.31 -35.65
CA THR A 237 4.38 22.86 -37.03
C THR A 237 3.41 23.54 -38.01
N ILE A 238 2.16 23.77 -37.59
CA ILE A 238 1.13 24.39 -38.44
C ILE A 238 1.33 25.90 -38.59
N ALA A 239 1.70 26.63 -37.53
CA ALA A 239 1.77 28.09 -37.60
C ALA A 239 2.77 28.61 -38.65
N PRO A 240 4.00 28.07 -38.77
CA PRO A 240 4.93 28.45 -39.83
C PRO A 240 4.41 28.09 -41.23
N ILE A 241 3.76 26.93 -41.39
CA ILE A 241 3.18 26.52 -42.68
C ILE A 241 2.16 27.55 -43.14
N THR A 242 1.22 27.95 -42.27
CA THR A 242 0.20 28.95 -42.60
C THR A 242 0.82 30.30 -42.92
N SER A 243 1.71 30.81 -42.06
CA SER A 243 2.33 32.13 -42.24
C SER A 243 3.21 32.23 -43.50
N ILE A 244 3.99 31.18 -43.80
CA ILE A 244 4.83 31.13 -44.99
C ILE A 244 3.96 30.98 -46.24
N SER A 245 2.91 30.16 -46.19
CA SER A 245 1.97 30.00 -47.30
C SER A 245 1.24 31.30 -47.62
N GLU A 246 0.80 32.05 -46.60
CA GLU A 246 0.23 33.40 -46.76
C GLU A 246 1.24 34.38 -47.35
N SER A 247 2.48 34.35 -46.87
CA SER A 247 3.57 35.21 -47.38
C SER A 247 3.86 34.93 -48.87
N ILE A 248 3.91 33.65 -49.24
CA ILE A 248 4.06 33.23 -50.64
C ILE A 248 2.85 33.69 -51.46
N LEU A 249 1.63 33.50 -50.96
CA LEU A 249 0.41 33.92 -51.66
C LEU A 249 0.42 35.42 -51.93
N ASN A 250 0.84 36.23 -50.95
CA ASN A 250 0.95 37.69 -51.07
C ASN A 250 2.01 38.15 -52.07
N TYR A 251 3.00 37.31 -52.43
CA TYR A 251 3.92 37.61 -53.53
C TYR A 251 3.28 37.51 -54.91
N TYR A 252 2.19 36.75 -55.05
CA TYR A 252 1.55 36.48 -56.35
C TYR A 252 0.13 37.03 -56.46
N LYS A 253 -0.51 37.39 -55.34
CA LYS A 253 -1.91 37.82 -55.27
C LYS A 253 -2.07 39.05 -54.37
N LYS A 254 -2.81 40.05 -54.87
CA LYS A 254 -3.32 41.22 -54.12
C LYS A 254 -4.86 41.15 -54.05
N GLU A 255 -5.52 42.07 -53.35
CA GLU A 255 -6.99 42.07 -53.17
C GLU A 255 -7.77 41.98 -54.49
N ASP A 256 -7.25 42.57 -55.57
CA ASP A 256 -7.90 42.64 -56.90
C ASP A 256 -7.53 41.48 -57.86
N GLY A 257 -6.73 40.49 -57.44
CA GLY A 257 -6.36 39.35 -58.27
C GLY A 257 -4.86 39.04 -58.30
N LEU A 258 -4.41 38.32 -59.34
CA LEU A 258 -3.00 38.01 -59.54
C LEU A 258 -2.22 39.25 -59.96
N ILE A 259 -0.99 39.40 -59.46
CA ILE A 259 -0.13 40.51 -59.88
C ILE A 259 0.29 40.35 -61.35
N PRO A 260 0.47 41.44 -62.10
CA PRO A 260 1.03 41.40 -63.45
C PRO A 260 2.45 40.81 -63.46
N LEU A 261 2.84 40.16 -64.57
CA LEU A 261 4.18 39.57 -64.73
C LEU A 261 5.32 40.60 -64.56
N GLU A 262 5.04 41.87 -64.84
CA GLU A 262 5.99 42.99 -64.75
C GLU A 262 6.37 43.35 -63.30
N GLU A 263 5.51 43.07 -62.32
CA GLU A 263 5.78 43.27 -60.90
C GLU A 263 6.52 42.08 -60.25
N LEU A 264 6.73 41.00 -61.01
CA LEU A 264 7.24 39.75 -60.50
C LEU A 264 8.79 39.75 -60.53
N THR A 265 9.39 39.88 -59.35
CA THR A 265 10.85 39.95 -59.21
C THR A 265 11.48 38.57 -59.04
N GLU A 266 12.74 38.42 -59.43
CA GLU A 266 13.53 37.21 -59.15
C GLU A 266 13.55 36.88 -57.65
N LYS A 267 13.52 37.91 -56.79
CA LYS A 267 13.44 37.78 -55.34
C LYS A 267 12.15 37.08 -54.89
N HIS A 268 11.00 37.33 -55.54
CA HIS A 268 9.76 36.61 -55.25
C HIS A 268 9.90 35.12 -55.55
N ILE A 269 10.52 34.76 -56.67
CA ILE A 269 10.75 33.35 -57.06
C ILE A 269 11.70 32.65 -56.07
N GLN A 270 12.81 33.30 -55.72
CA GLN A 270 13.78 32.75 -54.75
C GLN A 270 13.16 32.59 -53.35
N ASN A 271 12.42 33.58 -52.87
CA ASN A 271 11.74 33.50 -51.56
C ASN A 271 10.61 32.46 -51.56
N THR A 272 9.91 32.28 -52.67
CA THR A 272 8.89 31.23 -52.82
C THR A 272 9.51 29.85 -52.76
N SER A 273 10.63 29.63 -53.46
CA SER A 273 11.36 28.36 -53.39
C SER A 273 11.82 28.04 -51.96
N LYS A 274 12.40 29.04 -51.26
CA LYS A 274 12.79 28.89 -49.84
C LYS A 274 11.58 28.62 -48.94
N GLY A 275 10.48 29.36 -49.11
CA GLY A 275 9.28 29.17 -48.31
C GLY A 275 8.64 27.80 -48.54
N LEU A 276 8.55 27.33 -49.78
CA LEU A 276 8.08 25.98 -50.11
C LEU A 276 8.97 24.89 -49.51
N ALA A 277 10.29 25.10 -49.47
CA ALA A 277 11.21 24.17 -48.82
C ALA A 277 10.93 24.06 -47.31
N VAL A 278 10.70 25.18 -46.63
CA VAL A 278 10.33 25.19 -45.21
C VAL A 278 8.97 24.55 -45.00
N VAL A 279 7.96 24.84 -45.83
CA VAL A 279 6.64 24.20 -45.75
C VAL A 279 6.74 22.68 -45.92
N LYS A 280 7.56 22.21 -46.87
CA LYS A 280 7.81 20.78 -47.06
C LYS A 280 8.48 20.15 -45.83
N GLU A 281 9.49 20.81 -45.26
CA GLU A 281 10.18 20.34 -44.06
C GLU A 281 9.23 20.24 -42.86
N GLN A 282 8.44 21.28 -42.61
CA GLN A 282 7.43 21.26 -41.54
C GLN A 282 6.35 20.19 -41.78
N GLY A 283 5.90 20.01 -43.02
CA GLY A 283 4.96 18.94 -43.37
C GLY A 283 5.52 17.54 -43.10
N ASN A 284 6.80 17.30 -43.39
CA ASN A 284 7.48 16.05 -43.05
C ASN A 284 7.59 15.86 -41.54
N ASN A 285 8.00 16.88 -40.79
CA ASN A 285 8.10 16.82 -39.32
C ASN A 285 6.75 16.46 -38.68
N LEU A 286 5.63 17.03 -39.16
CA LEU A 286 4.30 16.68 -38.69
C LEU A 286 3.94 15.23 -38.99
N MET A 287 4.30 14.73 -40.18
CA MET A 287 4.05 13.34 -40.55
C MET A 287 4.83 12.38 -39.65
N ASP A 288 6.11 12.66 -39.41
CA ASP A 288 6.98 11.88 -38.52
C ASP A 288 6.44 11.87 -37.08
N PHE A 289 5.95 13.02 -36.61
CA PHE A 289 5.29 13.15 -35.32
C PHE A 289 4.02 12.28 -35.22
N VAL A 290 3.12 12.38 -36.20
CA VAL A 290 1.89 11.59 -36.25
C VAL A 290 2.18 10.10 -36.34
N GLN A 291 3.17 9.69 -37.13
CA GLN A 291 3.58 8.29 -37.26
C GLN A 291 4.18 7.75 -35.95
N SER A 292 4.98 8.57 -35.27
CA SER A 292 5.54 8.23 -33.95
C SER A 292 4.42 8.09 -32.91
N TYR A 293 3.43 8.99 -32.91
CA TYR A 293 2.25 8.91 -32.04
C TYR A 293 1.40 7.66 -32.30
N ARG A 294 1.15 7.33 -33.58
CA ARG A 294 0.40 6.12 -33.94
C ARG A 294 1.11 4.85 -33.45
N SER A 295 2.44 4.83 -33.54
CA SER A 295 3.27 3.71 -33.06
C SER A 295 3.19 3.55 -31.54
N PHE A 296 3.04 4.64 -30.79
CA PHE A 296 2.81 4.61 -29.34
C PHE A 296 1.44 4.06 -28.96
N LEU A 297 0.37 4.44 -29.68
CA LEU A 297 -1.00 3.97 -29.38
C LEU A 297 -1.26 2.51 -29.82
N SER A 298 -0.55 2.02 -30.84
CA SER A 298 -0.83 0.74 -31.49
C SER A 298 0.29 -0.28 -31.25
N ILE A 299 0.64 -0.53 -29.99
CA ILE A 299 1.58 -1.61 -29.67
C ILE A 299 0.84 -2.95 -29.71
N PRO A 300 1.15 -3.85 -30.65
CA PRO A 300 0.52 -5.17 -30.70
C PRO A 300 0.88 -6.00 -29.47
N ALA A 301 -0.01 -6.94 -29.12
CA ALA A 301 0.30 -7.93 -28.09
C ALA A 301 1.60 -8.69 -28.46
N PRO A 302 2.53 -8.90 -27.51
CA PRO A 302 3.83 -9.49 -27.81
C PRO A 302 3.69 -10.96 -28.20
N ASP A 303 4.29 -11.32 -29.34
CA ASP A 303 4.40 -12.72 -29.78
C ASP A 303 5.66 -13.35 -29.18
N LYS A 304 5.52 -13.90 -27.97
CA LYS A 304 6.65 -14.34 -27.15
C LYS A 304 7.19 -15.69 -27.61
N SER A 305 8.50 -15.76 -27.80
CA SER A 305 9.23 -16.99 -28.07
C SER A 305 10.51 -17.04 -27.23
N LEU A 306 11.15 -18.22 -27.18
CA LEU A 306 12.37 -18.41 -26.40
C LEU A 306 13.57 -17.96 -27.24
N VAL A 307 14.17 -16.82 -26.88
CA VAL A 307 15.23 -16.14 -27.62
C VAL A 307 16.53 -16.18 -26.83
N LYS A 308 17.64 -16.59 -27.45
CA LYS A 308 18.97 -16.59 -26.80
C LYS A 308 19.50 -15.16 -26.65
N ALA A 309 20.02 -14.83 -25.47
CA ALA A 309 20.56 -13.52 -25.13
C ALA A 309 21.67 -13.08 -26.10
N GLU A 310 22.60 -13.99 -26.39
CA GLU A 310 23.73 -13.75 -27.29
C GLU A 310 23.28 -13.34 -28.70
N GLN A 311 22.30 -14.06 -29.25
CA GLN A 311 21.76 -13.78 -30.59
C GLN A 311 21.08 -12.42 -30.65
N LEU A 312 20.31 -12.08 -29.61
CA LEU A 312 19.61 -10.79 -29.50
C LEU A 312 20.61 -9.63 -29.43
N ILE A 313 21.61 -9.71 -28.55
CA ILE A 313 22.60 -8.64 -28.36
C ILE A 313 23.44 -8.47 -29.64
N HIS A 314 23.90 -9.56 -30.24
CA HIS A 314 24.65 -9.53 -31.49
C HIS A 314 23.84 -8.84 -32.61
N LYS A 315 22.55 -9.18 -32.75
CA LYS A 315 21.67 -8.56 -33.73
C LYS A 315 21.51 -7.05 -33.50
N VAL A 316 21.35 -6.63 -32.24
CA VAL A 316 21.25 -5.21 -31.86
C VAL A 316 22.53 -4.46 -32.24
N PHE A 317 23.71 -5.03 -31.98
CA PHE A 317 24.99 -4.41 -32.34
C PHE A 317 25.17 -4.29 -33.86
N VAL A 318 24.82 -5.31 -34.64
CA VAL A 318 24.88 -5.24 -36.11
C VAL A 318 23.99 -4.11 -36.65
N LEU A 319 22.78 -3.95 -36.10
CA LEU A 319 21.84 -2.91 -36.54
C LEU A 319 22.32 -1.50 -36.16
N ILE A 320 22.90 -1.33 -34.96
CA ILE A 320 23.44 -0.05 -34.50
C ILE A 320 24.66 0.36 -35.32
N ASP A 321 25.55 -0.58 -35.63
CA ASP A 321 26.76 -0.36 -36.40
C ASP A 321 26.45 0.15 -37.82
N GLN A 322 25.41 -0.43 -38.45
CA GLN A 322 24.93 0.02 -39.76
C GLN A 322 24.39 1.46 -39.76
N GLU A 323 23.74 1.87 -38.67
CA GLU A 323 23.17 3.22 -38.55
C GLU A 323 24.19 4.27 -38.07
N ASN A 324 25.30 3.86 -37.44
CA ASN A 324 26.24 4.77 -36.75
C ASN A 324 27.68 4.68 -37.29
N GLN A 325 27.86 4.47 -38.60
CA GLN A 325 29.17 4.31 -39.28
C GLN A 325 30.21 5.44 -39.06
N ASN A 326 29.92 6.47 -38.26
CA ASN A 326 30.74 7.66 -38.05
C ASN A 326 31.00 8.03 -36.57
N THR A 327 30.84 7.12 -35.59
CA THR A 327 31.07 7.45 -34.16
C THR A 327 32.28 6.71 -33.55
N ASN A 328 33.09 7.41 -32.75
CA ASN A 328 34.23 6.84 -32.00
C ASN A 328 33.78 6.11 -30.71
N ILE A 329 32.70 5.33 -30.78
CA ILE A 329 32.08 4.68 -29.62
C ILE A 329 32.40 3.19 -29.61
N ASN A 330 32.94 2.71 -28.49
CA ASN A 330 33.20 1.30 -28.27
C ASN A 330 31.93 0.60 -27.78
N PHE A 331 31.54 -0.48 -28.45
CA PHE A 331 30.43 -1.35 -28.01
C PHE A 331 30.99 -2.63 -27.37
N ALA A 332 30.58 -2.90 -26.13
CA ALA A 332 30.97 -4.10 -25.40
C ALA A 332 29.73 -4.91 -25.01
N SER A 333 29.81 -6.25 -25.08
CA SER A 333 28.77 -7.13 -24.55
C SER A 333 29.33 -8.03 -23.47
N ASN A 334 28.56 -8.24 -22.40
CA ASN A 334 28.91 -9.13 -21.29
C ASN A 334 27.75 -10.09 -21.01
N LEU A 335 28.02 -11.39 -20.96
CA LEU A 335 27.07 -12.42 -20.57
C LEU A 335 27.49 -13.00 -19.22
N THR A 336 26.68 -12.79 -18.19
CA THR A 336 26.98 -13.30 -16.84
C THR A 336 26.64 -14.78 -16.68
N THR A 337 25.87 -15.35 -17.62
CA THR A 337 25.40 -16.73 -17.58
C THR A 337 25.43 -17.34 -18.98
N GLU A 338 26.07 -18.50 -19.11
CA GLU A 338 26.08 -19.27 -20.36
C GLU A 338 24.66 -19.78 -20.71
N ASN A 339 24.31 -19.80 -22.00
CA ASN A 339 23.00 -20.24 -22.51
C ASN A 339 21.78 -19.48 -21.95
N LEU A 340 21.95 -18.22 -21.55
CA LEU A 340 20.83 -17.37 -21.13
C LEU A 340 19.82 -17.20 -22.27
N ALA A 341 18.54 -17.45 -21.98
CA ALA A 341 17.43 -17.24 -22.91
C ALA A 341 16.26 -16.53 -22.24
N PHE A 342 15.56 -15.70 -23.00
CA PHE A 342 14.42 -14.90 -22.57
C PHE A 342 13.14 -15.38 -23.27
N PHE A 343 11.99 -15.30 -22.60
CA PHE A 343 10.70 -15.59 -23.21
C PHE A 343 10.01 -14.28 -23.60
N ILE A 344 10.32 -13.80 -24.81
CA ILE A 344 10.07 -12.42 -25.25
C ILE A 344 9.66 -12.36 -26.72
N ASP A 345 9.03 -11.26 -27.13
CA ASP A 345 8.92 -10.90 -28.55
C ASP A 345 10.25 -10.28 -29.00
N GLU A 346 10.98 -11.02 -29.84
CA GLU A 346 12.31 -10.61 -30.33
C GLU A 346 12.27 -9.23 -31.01
N LYS A 347 11.24 -8.94 -31.81
CA LYS A 347 11.15 -7.69 -32.58
C LYS A 347 10.94 -6.51 -31.65
N GLN A 348 10.01 -6.65 -30.70
CA GLN A 348 9.72 -5.58 -29.75
C GLN A 348 10.91 -5.31 -28.83
N ILE A 349 11.57 -6.33 -28.29
CA ILE A 349 12.73 -6.12 -27.42
C ILE A 349 13.95 -5.62 -28.21
N THR A 350 14.14 -6.05 -29.47
CA THR A 350 15.17 -5.46 -30.34
C THR A 350 14.93 -3.95 -30.49
N GLN A 351 13.69 -3.52 -30.73
CA GLN A 351 13.35 -2.10 -30.81
C GLN A 351 13.68 -1.34 -29.51
N VAL A 352 13.41 -1.91 -28.35
CA VAL A 352 13.75 -1.31 -27.05
C VAL A 352 15.26 -1.13 -26.92
N LEU A 353 16.03 -2.18 -27.18
CA LEU A 353 17.49 -2.13 -27.06
C LEU A 353 18.10 -1.15 -28.06
N LEU A 354 17.60 -1.10 -29.30
CA LEU A 354 17.99 -0.10 -30.28
C LEU A 354 17.71 1.32 -29.79
N ASN A 355 16.52 1.58 -29.23
CA ASN A 355 16.18 2.90 -28.69
C ASN A 355 17.12 3.32 -27.54
N LEU A 356 17.44 2.40 -26.62
CA LEU A 356 18.35 2.69 -25.50
C LEU A 356 19.78 2.93 -25.97
N CYS A 357 20.28 2.12 -26.90
CA CYS A 357 21.61 2.32 -27.46
C CYS A 357 21.70 3.61 -28.30
N LYS A 358 20.67 3.96 -29.08
CA LYS A 358 20.59 5.25 -29.78
C LYS A 358 20.64 6.41 -28.80
N ASN A 359 19.88 6.33 -27.72
CA ASN A 359 19.90 7.34 -26.66
C ASN A 359 21.29 7.47 -26.04
N ALA A 360 21.97 6.36 -25.76
CA ALA A 360 23.34 6.34 -25.26
C ALA A 360 24.33 6.99 -26.24
N VAL A 361 24.31 6.59 -27.52
CA VAL A 361 25.16 7.18 -28.58
C VAL A 361 24.98 8.69 -28.66
N GLN A 362 23.72 9.15 -28.70
CA GLN A 362 23.40 10.57 -28.77
C GLN A 362 23.77 11.33 -27.49
N SER A 363 23.81 10.68 -26.33
CA SER A 363 24.17 11.32 -25.07
C SER A 363 25.69 11.43 -24.89
N ILE A 364 26.45 10.46 -25.38
CA ILE A 364 27.91 10.50 -25.43
C ILE A 364 28.38 11.62 -26.40
N GLY A 365 27.71 11.78 -27.55
CA GLY A 365 28.03 12.83 -28.51
C GLY A 365 29.47 12.74 -29.02
N GLU A 366 30.24 13.81 -28.86
CA GLU A 366 31.65 13.91 -29.30
C GLU A 366 32.68 13.56 -28.20
N GLN A 367 32.24 13.02 -27.07
CA GLN A 367 33.14 12.67 -25.96
C GLN A 367 34.20 11.64 -26.40
N GLU A 368 35.47 11.90 -26.09
CA GLU A 368 36.55 10.93 -26.29
C GLU A 368 36.34 9.69 -25.38
N ASN A 369 36.54 8.50 -25.94
CA ASN A 369 36.34 7.21 -25.26
C ASN A 369 34.89 6.90 -24.86
N GLY A 370 33.92 7.22 -25.72
CA GLY A 370 32.56 6.72 -25.57
C GLY A 370 32.50 5.20 -25.46
N ASN A 371 31.81 4.67 -24.46
CA ASN A 371 31.66 3.25 -24.23
C ASN A 371 30.20 2.91 -23.90
N ILE A 372 29.65 1.96 -24.64
CA ILE A 372 28.31 1.42 -24.40
C ILE A 372 28.45 -0.07 -24.11
N THR A 373 28.06 -0.48 -22.90
CA THR A 373 28.12 -1.87 -22.46
C THR A 373 26.73 -2.45 -22.31
N VAL A 374 26.45 -3.53 -23.04
CA VAL A 374 25.21 -4.31 -22.89
C VAL A 374 25.49 -5.57 -22.10
N THR A 375 24.90 -5.71 -20.92
CA THR A 375 25.09 -6.90 -20.07
C THR A 375 23.79 -7.67 -19.93
N ALA A 376 23.81 -9.00 -20.06
CA ALA A 376 22.65 -9.83 -19.77
C ALA A 376 23.00 -10.94 -18.77
N GLY A 377 22.10 -11.16 -17.82
CA GLY A 377 22.34 -12.08 -16.70
C GLY A 377 21.07 -12.42 -15.91
N ILE A 378 21.30 -13.02 -14.75
CA ILE A 378 20.27 -13.38 -13.76
C ILE A 378 20.67 -12.70 -12.45
N THR A 379 19.72 -12.02 -11.79
CA THR A 379 19.94 -11.40 -10.47
C THR A 379 19.99 -12.45 -9.36
N ASP A 380 20.44 -12.07 -8.17
CA ASP A 380 20.40 -12.94 -6.98
C ASP A 380 18.97 -13.40 -6.63
N GLU A 381 17.97 -12.59 -6.99
CA GLU A 381 16.54 -12.86 -6.82
C GLU A 381 15.95 -13.76 -7.92
N LYS A 382 16.80 -14.31 -8.81
CA LYS A 382 16.45 -15.16 -9.96
C LYS A 382 15.64 -14.46 -11.06
N GLU A 383 15.66 -13.13 -11.12
CA GLU A 383 15.07 -12.36 -12.22
C GLU A 383 16.07 -12.27 -13.38
N LYS A 384 15.58 -12.40 -14.62
CA LYS A 384 16.45 -12.23 -15.79
C LYS A 384 16.52 -10.76 -16.16
N PHE A 385 17.70 -10.27 -16.52
CA PHE A 385 17.90 -8.86 -16.84
C PHE A 385 18.75 -8.64 -18.08
N ILE A 386 18.55 -7.47 -18.71
CA ILE A 386 19.44 -6.88 -19.70
C ILE A 386 19.72 -5.45 -19.26
N THR A 387 20.99 -5.05 -19.14
CA THR A 387 21.39 -3.68 -18.91
C THR A 387 22.01 -3.06 -20.15
N VAL A 388 21.75 -1.77 -20.36
CA VAL A 388 22.45 -0.92 -21.31
C VAL A 388 23.08 0.20 -20.49
N ALA A 389 24.41 0.20 -20.40
CA ALA A 389 25.19 1.18 -19.65
C ALA A 389 26.00 2.05 -20.61
N ASP A 390 25.96 3.37 -20.41
CA ASP A 390 26.78 4.35 -21.12
C ASP A 390 27.58 5.21 -20.15
N ASN A 391 28.72 5.72 -20.62
CA ASN A 391 29.59 6.64 -19.89
C ASN A 391 29.39 8.11 -20.29
N GLY A 392 28.17 8.49 -20.69
CA GLY A 392 27.82 9.86 -21.03
C GLY A 392 27.71 10.78 -19.81
N PRO A 393 27.23 12.03 -20.01
CA PRO A 393 27.15 13.06 -18.97
C PRO A 393 26.14 12.76 -17.84
N GLY A 394 25.40 11.65 -17.93
CA GLY A 394 24.36 11.33 -16.96
C GLY A 394 23.08 12.15 -17.15
N ILE A 395 22.07 11.85 -16.34
CA ILE A 395 20.78 12.52 -16.32
C ILE A 395 20.64 13.29 -15.00
N PRO A 396 20.35 14.61 -15.03
CA PRO A 396 20.08 15.38 -13.82
C PRO A 396 18.94 14.78 -12.99
N PRO A 397 19.01 14.77 -11.65
CA PRO A 397 17.99 14.15 -10.79
C PRO A 397 16.57 14.67 -11.04
N GLU A 398 16.44 15.95 -11.38
CA GLU A 398 15.17 16.63 -11.66
C GLU A 398 14.47 16.08 -12.92
N LEU A 399 15.22 15.53 -13.87
CA LEU A 399 14.70 15.07 -15.16
C LEU A 399 14.41 13.56 -15.19
N ILE A 400 14.81 12.81 -14.16
CA ILE A 400 14.72 11.33 -14.13
C ILE A 400 13.26 10.85 -14.25
N ASP A 401 12.31 11.57 -13.64
CA ASP A 401 10.89 11.19 -13.71
C ASP A 401 10.24 11.67 -15.02
N GLU A 402 10.75 12.76 -15.61
CA GLU A 402 10.17 13.38 -16.80
C GLU A 402 10.56 12.67 -18.10
N ILE A 403 11.74 12.04 -18.17
CA ILE A 403 12.22 11.36 -19.39
C ILE A 403 11.34 10.18 -19.86
N PHE A 404 10.46 9.67 -18.99
CA PHE A 404 9.50 8.62 -19.32
C PHE A 404 8.15 9.16 -19.78
N ILE A 405 7.92 10.47 -19.67
CA ILE A 405 6.74 11.14 -20.21
C ILE A 405 6.89 11.14 -21.74
N PRO A 406 5.90 10.62 -22.50
CA PRO A 406 5.97 10.66 -23.95
C PRO A 406 6.15 12.08 -24.47
N PHE A 407 6.94 12.21 -25.55
CA PHE A 407 7.30 13.48 -26.20
C PHE A 407 8.21 14.41 -25.38
N PHE A 408 8.58 14.02 -24.16
CA PHE A 408 9.61 14.74 -23.43
C PHE A 408 10.98 14.49 -24.10
N THR A 409 11.64 15.57 -24.51
CA THR A 409 12.99 15.53 -25.08
C THR A 409 13.71 16.82 -24.73
N THR A 410 14.99 16.71 -24.40
CA THR A 410 15.91 17.86 -24.29
C THR A 410 16.72 18.07 -25.57
N LYS A 411 16.51 17.22 -26.59
CA LYS A 411 17.31 17.15 -27.83
C LYS A 411 16.51 17.67 -29.02
N ASN A 412 17.15 18.49 -29.86
CA ASN A 412 16.55 19.17 -31.02
C ASN A 412 15.98 18.23 -32.11
N THR A 413 16.42 16.97 -32.17
CA THR A 413 16.03 15.98 -33.19
C THR A 413 15.35 14.73 -32.60
N GLY A 414 15.07 14.71 -31.30
CA GLY A 414 14.48 13.55 -30.64
C GLY A 414 12.96 13.59 -30.66
N THR A 415 12.30 12.49 -31.02
CA THR A 415 10.82 12.39 -30.99
C THR A 415 10.24 12.30 -29.57
N GLY A 416 11.08 12.08 -28.54
CA GLY A 416 10.65 11.95 -27.14
C GLY A 416 9.79 10.71 -26.83
N ILE A 417 9.60 9.79 -27.78
CA ILE A 417 8.74 8.60 -27.61
C ILE A 417 9.56 7.35 -27.23
N GLY A 418 10.86 7.32 -27.52
CA GLY A 418 11.67 6.10 -27.41
C GLY A 418 11.65 5.43 -26.03
N LEU A 419 11.78 6.21 -24.95
CA LEU A 419 11.82 5.69 -23.58
C LEU A 419 10.44 5.31 -23.04
N SER A 420 9.41 6.10 -23.35
CA SER A 420 8.03 5.79 -22.95
C SER A 420 7.51 4.53 -23.65
N LEU A 421 7.79 4.39 -24.94
CA LEU A 421 7.51 3.18 -25.72
C LEU A 421 8.26 1.97 -25.14
N SER A 422 9.54 2.14 -24.78
CA SER A 422 10.34 1.07 -24.20
C SER A 422 9.75 0.56 -22.88
N LYS A 423 9.29 1.49 -22.03
CA LYS A 423 8.61 1.16 -20.77
C LYS A 423 7.30 0.40 -21.00
N GLN A 424 6.52 0.80 -22.00
CA GLN A 424 5.25 0.15 -22.33
C GLN A 424 5.44 -1.25 -22.91
N ILE A 425 6.42 -1.44 -23.81
CA ILE A 425 6.77 -2.76 -24.35
C ILE A 425 7.16 -3.70 -23.21
N LEU A 426 8.03 -3.28 -22.28
CA LEU A 426 8.42 -4.11 -21.14
C LEU A 426 7.25 -4.45 -20.23
N ARG A 427 6.35 -3.50 -19.99
CA ARG A 427 5.13 -3.74 -19.19
C ARG A 427 4.25 -4.83 -19.84
N LEU A 428 4.08 -4.81 -21.16
CA LEU A 428 3.36 -5.87 -21.90
C LEU A 428 4.07 -7.23 -21.82
N HIS A 429 5.38 -7.23 -21.59
CA HIS A 429 6.15 -8.43 -21.36
C HIS A 429 6.04 -8.97 -19.93
N GLY A 430 5.45 -8.22 -18.99
CA GLY A 430 5.40 -8.53 -17.56
C GLY A 430 6.61 -8.02 -16.77
N GLY A 431 7.49 -7.27 -17.43
CA GLY A 431 8.75 -6.77 -16.91
C GLY A 431 8.71 -5.30 -16.47
N SER A 432 9.88 -4.75 -16.14
CA SER A 432 10.05 -3.34 -15.76
C SER A 432 11.33 -2.73 -16.32
N LEU A 433 11.29 -1.42 -16.59
CA LEU A 433 12.45 -0.63 -17.01
C LEU A 433 12.90 0.23 -15.82
N LYS A 434 14.10 -0.02 -15.29
CA LYS A 434 14.73 0.77 -14.24
C LYS A 434 15.83 1.65 -14.83
N LEU A 435 16.04 2.80 -14.21
CA LEU A 435 17.12 3.73 -14.54
C LEU A 435 17.96 3.98 -13.29
N ARG A 436 19.28 3.90 -13.46
CA ARG A 436 20.26 4.45 -12.52
C ARG A 436 21.17 5.37 -13.30
N SER A 437 21.28 6.64 -12.90
CA SER A 437 22.22 7.57 -13.54
C SER A 437 22.96 8.34 -12.47
N THR A 438 24.26 8.46 -12.65
CA THR A 438 25.14 9.30 -11.83
C THR A 438 25.67 10.42 -12.72
N PRO A 439 25.37 11.69 -12.42
CA PRO A 439 25.83 12.82 -13.23
C PRO A 439 27.35 12.76 -13.48
N ASN A 440 27.76 12.99 -14.73
CA ASN A 440 29.14 12.94 -15.22
C ASN A 440 29.88 11.61 -15.03
N GLN A 441 29.18 10.49 -14.85
CA GLN A 441 29.81 9.17 -14.71
C GLN A 441 29.19 8.11 -15.62
N GLU A 442 27.92 7.76 -15.37
CA GLU A 442 27.26 6.69 -16.12
C GLU A 442 25.74 6.86 -16.12
N THR A 443 25.12 6.30 -17.16
CA THR A 443 23.68 6.04 -17.21
C THR A 443 23.45 4.57 -17.50
N VAL A 444 22.64 3.92 -16.68
CA VAL A 444 22.36 2.48 -16.76
C VAL A 444 20.86 2.27 -16.80
N PHE A 445 20.37 1.81 -17.94
CA PHE A 445 19.02 1.30 -18.09
C PHE A 445 19.02 -0.21 -17.86
N THR A 446 18.12 -0.69 -17.00
CA THR A 446 17.98 -2.11 -16.66
C THR A 446 16.58 -2.59 -17.03
N LEU A 447 16.50 -3.51 -17.98
CA LEU A 447 15.30 -4.24 -18.35
C LEU A 447 15.22 -5.49 -17.47
N LEU A 448 14.14 -5.63 -16.70
CA LEU A 448 13.81 -6.81 -15.89
C LEU A 448 12.66 -7.56 -16.55
N PHE A 449 12.75 -8.89 -16.60
CA PHE A 449 11.80 -9.79 -17.28
C PHE A 449 11.15 -10.80 -16.36
#